data_AF-Q0RVQ8-F1
#
_entry.id   AF-Q0RVQ8-F1
#
_cell.length_a   1.000
_cell.length_b   1.000
_cell.length_c   1.000
_cell.angle_alpha   90.00
_cell.angle_beta   90.00
_cell.angle_gamma   90.00
#
_symmetry.space_group_name_H-M   'P 1'
#
loop_
_entity.id
_entity.type
_entity.pdbx_description
1 polymer ?
#
loop_
_entity_poly.entity_id
_entity_poly.type
_entity_poly.pdbx_seq_one_letter_code
_entity_poly.pdbx_strand_id
1 'polypeptide(L)'
;MANATIQQRLVPVRLFFDLLVEEGVPDPNPVGSGRYTPGRKWGGQQRGLVPQLVKLPWIPTEQQWLDILDLAAAEPLRNRLMLAMAYDAALRREELCSLRTDDLDPARRMSRVRVETTKKRLKRIVLYSAPTGVLLQEYLTHRTTISRARGPLFLSESPATMLSRAAPVIIRPWWEW
;
A
#
# COMPACT_ATOMS: atom_id res chain seq x y z
N MET A 1 -16.89 -15.82 8.95
CA MET A 1 -15.51 -15.89 8.43
C MET A 1 -15.51 -15.37 6.98
N ALA A 2 -14.60 -14.49 6.57
CA ALA A 2 -14.66 -13.84 5.25
C ALA A 2 -14.08 -14.73 4.13
N ASN A 3 -14.61 -14.62 2.90
CA ASN A 3 -14.17 -15.40 1.73
C ASN A 3 -12.66 -15.26 1.46
N ALA A 4 -12.12 -14.04 1.56
CA ALA A 4 -10.69 -13.77 1.42
C ALA A 4 -9.84 -14.51 2.48
N THR A 5 -10.33 -14.63 3.72
CA THR A 5 -9.65 -15.37 4.79
C THR A 5 -9.60 -16.87 4.49
N ILE A 6 -10.67 -17.43 3.92
CA ILE A 6 -10.70 -18.84 3.51
C ILE A 6 -9.71 -19.07 2.37
N GLN A 7 -9.70 -18.21 1.35
CA GLN A 7 -8.73 -18.27 0.25
C GLN A 7 -7.28 -18.16 0.75
N GLN A 8 -7.00 -17.23 1.67
CA GLN A 8 -5.67 -17.06 2.27
C GLN A 8 -5.19 -18.30 3.03
N ARG A 9 -6.08 -19.07 3.65
CA ARG A 9 -5.73 -20.33 4.35
C ARG A 9 -5.59 -21.51 3.40
N LEU A 10 -6.34 -21.53 2.30
CA LEU A 10 -6.25 -22.58 1.30
C LEU A 10 -4.97 -22.49 0.47
N VAL A 11 -4.44 -21.29 0.22
CA VAL A 11 -3.23 -21.08 -0.59
C VAL A 11 -2.00 -21.81 0.00
N PRO A 12 -1.66 -21.70 1.30
CA PRO A 12 -0.52 -22.42 1.88
C PRO A 12 -0.67 -23.94 1.80
N VAL A 13 -1.86 -24.47 2.13
CA VAL A 13 -2.14 -25.91 2.07
C VAL A 13 -1.92 -26.42 0.65
N ARG A 14 -2.47 -25.70 -0.32
CA ARG A 14 -2.31 -25.99 -1.73
C ARG A 14 -0.84 -25.99 -2.16
N LEU A 15 -0.07 -24.96 -1.82
CA LEU A 15 1.35 -24.85 -2.17
C LEU A 15 2.17 -25.98 -1.54
N PHE A 16 1.83 -26.39 -0.31
CA PHE A 16 2.47 -27.51 0.37
C PHE A 16 2.24 -28.83 -0.37
N PHE A 17 1.01 -29.12 -0.79
CA PHE A 17 0.72 -30.32 -1.56
C PHE A 17 1.27 -30.26 -2.99
N ASP A 18 1.29 -29.08 -3.62
CA ASP A 18 1.96 -28.92 -4.93
C ASP A 18 3.48 -29.27 -4.81
N LEU A 19 4.14 -28.85 -3.73
CA LEU A 19 5.53 -29.25 -3.42
C LEU A 19 5.68 -30.76 -3.20
N LEU A 20 4.79 -31.40 -2.42
CA LEU A 20 4.86 -32.85 -2.17
C LEU A 20 4.71 -33.67 -3.46
N VAL A 21 3.85 -33.22 -4.38
CA VAL A 21 3.68 -33.85 -5.69
C VAL A 21 4.95 -33.67 -6.54
N GLU A 22 5.60 -32.50 -6.51
CA GLU A 22 6.88 -32.26 -7.20
C GLU A 22 8.01 -33.16 -6.65
N GLU A 23 8.04 -33.40 -5.35
CA GLU A 23 9.00 -34.30 -4.67
C GLU A 23 8.67 -35.81 -4.87
N GLY A 24 7.64 -36.14 -5.64
CA GLY A 24 7.29 -37.51 -5.99
C GLY A 24 6.51 -38.27 -4.91
N VAL A 25 5.95 -37.58 -3.91
CA VAL A 25 5.04 -38.20 -2.93
C VAL A 25 3.68 -38.41 -3.60
N PRO A 26 3.19 -39.66 -3.71
CA PRO A 26 1.94 -39.96 -4.39
C PRO A 26 0.72 -39.67 -3.48
N ASP A 27 0.45 -38.40 -3.22
CA ASP A 27 -0.80 -37.93 -2.62
C ASP A 27 -1.40 -36.80 -3.48
N PRO A 28 -2.58 -37.00 -4.12
CA PRO A 28 -3.16 -35.98 -4.97
C PRO A 28 -3.56 -34.76 -4.15
N ASN A 29 -3.06 -33.56 -4.53
CA ASN A 29 -3.37 -32.31 -3.85
C ASN A 29 -4.89 -32.15 -3.60
N PRO A 30 -5.36 -32.22 -2.33
CA PRO A 30 -6.78 -32.16 -2.00
C PRO A 30 -7.38 -30.76 -2.24
N VAL A 31 -6.53 -29.76 -2.48
CA VAL A 31 -6.88 -28.36 -2.75
C VAL A 31 -6.42 -27.95 -4.16
N GLY A 32 -6.67 -28.82 -5.13
CA GLY A 32 -6.33 -28.61 -6.55
C GLY A 32 -6.82 -27.28 -7.13
N SER A 33 -6.18 -26.83 -8.22
CA SER A 33 -6.53 -25.54 -8.87
C SER A 33 -7.73 -25.75 -9.71
N GLY A 34 -8.51 -24.68 -9.83
CA GLY A 34 -9.38 -24.62 -10.98
C GLY A 34 -8.50 -24.74 -12.23
N ARG A 35 -8.57 -25.87 -12.93
CA ARG A 35 -7.88 -26.07 -14.21
C ARG A 35 -8.77 -25.47 -15.29
N TYR A 36 -8.26 -24.44 -15.96
CA TYR A 36 -8.83 -23.90 -17.18
C TYR A 36 -8.03 -24.44 -18.37
N THR A 37 -8.67 -25.27 -19.20
CA THR A 37 -8.07 -25.73 -20.45
C THR A 37 -8.69 -24.96 -21.62
N PRO A 38 -7.95 -24.04 -22.29
CA PRO A 38 -8.48 -23.32 -23.44
C PRO A 38 -8.92 -24.29 -24.54
N GLY A 39 -10.11 -24.08 -25.13
CA GLY A 39 -10.61 -24.85 -26.29
C GLY A 39 -11.54 -26.04 -25.98
N ARG A 40 -11.72 -26.45 -24.71
CA ARG A 40 -12.62 -27.56 -24.35
C ARG A 40 -14.02 -27.03 -24.00
N LYS A 41 -15.00 -27.23 -24.90
CA LYS A 41 -16.38 -26.71 -24.76
C LYS A 41 -17.18 -27.37 -23.62
N TRP A 42 -16.77 -28.53 -23.11
CA TRP A 42 -17.43 -29.25 -22.01
C TRP A 42 -16.38 -29.88 -21.08
N GLY A 43 -16.51 -29.72 -19.77
CA GLY A 43 -15.62 -30.34 -18.77
C GLY A 43 -14.19 -29.76 -18.66
N GLY A 44 -13.87 -28.67 -19.38
CA GLY A 44 -12.56 -28.00 -19.35
C GLY A 44 -12.33 -27.01 -18.21
N GLN A 45 -13.32 -26.85 -17.32
CA GLN A 45 -13.28 -25.99 -16.15
C GLN A 45 -13.51 -26.82 -14.89
N GLN A 46 -12.43 -27.23 -14.23
CA GLN A 46 -12.54 -27.53 -12.80
C GLN A 46 -12.54 -26.18 -12.08
N ARG A 47 -13.48 -25.94 -11.17
CA ARG A 47 -13.44 -24.77 -10.29
C ARG A 47 -12.62 -25.13 -9.06
N GLY A 48 -11.85 -24.17 -8.54
CA GLY A 48 -11.17 -24.37 -7.26
C GLY A 48 -12.19 -24.63 -6.14
N LEU A 49 -11.73 -25.26 -5.05
CA LEU A 49 -12.59 -25.73 -3.94
C LEU A 49 -13.51 -24.63 -3.37
N VAL A 50 -13.04 -23.38 -3.36
CA VAL A 50 -13.80 -22.23 -2.88
C VAL A 50 -13.83 -21.14 -3.96
N PRO A 51 -15.01 -20.57 -4.26
CA PRO A 51 -15.12 -19.45 -5.20
C PRO A 51 -14.44 -18.21 -4.61
N GLN A 52 -13.74 -17.45 -5.44
CA GLN A 52 -13.19 -16.16 -5.05
C GLN A 52 -14.26 -15.08 -5.20
N LEU A 53 -14.77 -14.58 -4.08
CA LEU A 53 -15.75 -13.49 -4.04
C LEU A 53 -15.02 -12.17 -3.77
N VAL A 54 -15.03 -11.28 -4.76
CA VAL A 54 -14.44 -9.93 -4.62
C VAL A 54 -15.56 -8.94 -4.34
N LYS A 55 -15.54 -8.33 -3.15
CA LYS A 55 -16.38 -7.16 -2.87
C LYS A 55 -15.76 -5.96 -3.56
N LEU A 56 -16.57 -5.18 -4.27
CA LEU A 56 -16.12 -3.91 -4.83
C LEU A 56 -15.75 -2.96 -3.68
N PRO A 57 -14.65 -2.21 -3.80
CA PRO A 57 -14.34 -1.17 -2.82
C PRO A 57 -15.45 -0.13 -2.84
N TRP A 58 -15.83 0.34 -1.66
CA TRP A 58 -16.69 1.52 -1.56
C TRP A 58 -15.92 2.74 -2.06
N ILE A 59 -16.58 3.53 -2.91
CA ILE A 59 -16.05 4.77 -3.45
C ILE A 59 -16.93 5.90 -2.89
N PRO A 60 -16.35 6.93 -2.25
CA PRO A 60 -17.12 8.04 -1.70
C PRO A 60 -17.86 8.80 -2.80
N THR A 61 -19.02 9.35 -2.45
CA THR A 61 -19.70 10.35 -3.30
C THR A 61 -18.93 11.67 -3.27
N GLU A 62 -19.27 12.59 -4.18
CA GLU A 62 -18.65 13.92 -4.22
C GLU A 62 -18.78 14.68 -2.89
N GLN A 63 -19.99 14.69 -2.29
CA GLN A 63 -20.19 15.34 -0.99
C GLN A 63 -19.34 14.70 0.11
N GLN A 64 -19.32 13.37 0.18
CA GLN A 64 -18.50 12.65 1.16
C GLN A 64 -17.01 12.92 0.95
N TRP A 65 -16.57 13.10 -0.30
CA TRP A 65 -15.21 13.45 -0.61
C TRP A 65 -14.87 14.87 -0.16
N LEU A 66 -15.77 15.83 -0.36
CA LEU A 66 -15.62 17.19 0.17
C LEU A 66 -15.53 17.19 1.70
N ASP A 67 -16.40 16.44 2.38
CA ASP A 67 -16.36 16.31 3.84
C ASP A 67 -15.01 15.73 4.34
N ILE A 68 -14.44 14.76 3.60
CA ILE A 68 -13.10 14.21 3.88
C ILE A 68 -12.01 15.27 3.69
N LEU A 69 -12.09 16.08 2.63
CA LEU A 69 -11.13 17.14 2.38
C LEU A 69 -11.19 18.24 3.44
N ASP A 70 -12.38 18.59 3.93
CA ASP A 70 -12.56 19.57 5.01
C ASP A 70 -11.93 19.07 6.32
N LEU A 71 -12.14 17.80 6.67
CA LEU A 71 -11.48 17.19 7.82
C LEU A 71 -9.96 17.14 7.65
N ALA A 72 -9.49 16.77 6.45
CA ALA A 72 -8.07 16.75 6.15
C ALA A 72 -7.43 18.15 6.20
N ALA A 73 -8.16 19.20 5.87
CA ALA A 73 -7.66 20.57 5.94
C ALA A 73 -7.34 21.01 7.38
N ALA A 74 -8.03 20.45 8.38
CA ALA A 74 -7.79 20.70 9.81
C ALA A 74 -6.61 19.90 10.39
N GLU A 75 -6.08 18.92 9.65
CA GLU A 75 -4.96 18.09 10.09
C GLU A 75 -3.60 18.82 10.01
N PRO A 76 -2.56 18.35 10.74
CA PRO A 76 -1.21 18.88 10.62
C PRO A 76 -0.67 18.81 9.19
N LEU A 77 0.28 19.70 8.86
CA LEU A 77 0.93 19.80 7.54
C LEU A 77 1.41 18.44 7.00
N ARG A 78 1.95 17.58 7.88
CA ARG A 78 2.37 16.21 7.53
C ARG A 78 1.24 15.40 6.92
N ASN A 79 0.09 15.34 7.60
CA ASN A 79 -1.05 14.50 7.20
C ASN A 79 -1.70 15.05 5.92
N ARG A 80 -1.81 16.38 5.82
CA ARG A 80 -2.26 17.06 4.60
C ARG A 80 -1.40 16.71 3.39
N LEU A 81 -0.07 16.77 3.52
CA LEU A 81 0.85 16.39 2.45
C LEU A 81 0.78 14.89 2.14
N MET A 82 0.66 14.03 3.15
CA MET A 82 0.50 12.58 2.96
C MET A 82 -0.74 12.28 2.10
N LEU A 83 -1.87 12.92 2.39
CA LEU A 83 -3.09 12.77 1.60
C LEU A 83 -2.91 13.26 0.17
N ALA A 84 -2.36 14.47 0.00
CA ALA A 84 -2.15 15.07 -1.33
C ALA A 84 -1.22 14.21 -2.22
N MET A 85 -0.12 13.70 -1.65
CA MET A 85 0.79 12.79 -2.35
C MET A 85 0.14 11.43 -2.66
N ALA A 86 -0.63 10.88 -1.73
CA ALA A 86 -1.35 9.63 -1.98
C ALA A 86 -2.36 9.78 -3.13
N TYR A 87 -3.05 10.91 -3.17
CA TYR A 87 -4.05 11.23 -4.18
C TYR A 87 -3.42 11.44 -5.56
N ASP A 88 -2.46 12.36 -5.68
CA ASP A 88 -1.86 12.72 -6.97
C ASP A 88 -1.02 11.60 -7.58
N ALA A 89 -0.19 10.96 -6.74
CA ALA A 89 0.81 10.01 -7.19
C ALA A 89 0.39 8.53 -7.02
N ALA A 90 -0.84 8.29 -6.55
CA ALA A 90 -1.40 6.96 -6.30
C ALA A 90 -0.45 6.04 -5.52
N LEU A 91 0.21 6.62 -4.51
CA LEU A 91 1.20 5.91 -3.69
C LEU A 91 0.48 4.97 -2.74
N ARG A 92 0.93 3.71 -2.67
CA ARG A 92 0.49 2.81 -1.61
C ARG A 92 0.96 3.34 -0.26
N ARG A 93 0.24 3.00 0.79
CA ARG A 93 0.59 3.37 2.17
C ARG A 93 2.07 3.08 2.52
N GLU A 94 2.58 1.89 2.15
CA GLU A 94 4.00 1.53 2.36
C GLU A 94 4.96 2.38 1.52
N GLU A 95 4.61 2.64 0.26
CA GLU A 95 5.38 3.50 -0.65
C GLU A 95 5.47 4.93 -0.11
N LEU A 96 4.35 5.45 0.41
CA LEU A 96 4.26 6.77 1.02
C LEU A 96 5.06 6.88 2.32
N CYS A 97 4.90 5.92 3.25
CA CYS A 97 5.61 5.94 4.53
C CYS A 97 7.13 5.76 4.39
N SER A 98 7.58 5.08 3.33
CA SER A 98 9.01 4.86 3.09
C SER A 98 9.64 5.91 2.15
N LEU A 99 8.86 6.89 1.69
CA LEU A 99 9.35 7.93 0.79
C LEU A 99 10.44 8.74 1.47
N ARG A 100 11.54 9.01 0.77
CA ARG A 100 12.67 9.75 1.31
C ARG A 100 12.79 11.14 0.70
N THR A 101 13.49 12.04 1.38
CA THR A 101 13.75 13.39 0.84
C THR A 101 14.58 13.36 -0.44
N ASP A 102 15.43 12.35 -0.64
CA ASP A 102 16.24 12.15 -1.85
C ASP A 102 15.48 11.49 -3.01
N ASP A 103 14.22 11.11 -2.81
CA ASP A 103 13.34 10.59 -3.87
C ASP A 103 12.59 11.69 -4.62
N LEU A 104 12.64 12.91 -4.12
CA LEU A 104 11.90 14.04 -4.65
C LEU A 104 12.76 14.87 -5.61
N ASP A 105 12.17 15.26 -6.73
CA ASP A 105 12.68 16.29 -7.63
C ASP A 105 11.63 17.42 -7.70
N PRO A 106 11.74 18.43 -6.83
CA PRO A 106 10.80 19.55 -6.77
C PRO A 106 10.72 20.39 -8.03
N ALA A 107 11.84 20.52 -8.77
CA ALA A 107 11.89 21.31 -10.00
C ALA A 107 10.98 20.72 -11.09
N ARG A 108 10.88 19.38 -11.12
CA ARG A 108 10.07 18.65 -12.10
C ARG A 108 8.75 18.12 -11.54
N ARG A 109 8.47 18.36 -10.26
CA ARG A 109 7.35 17.77 -9.50
C ARG A 109 7.28 16.25 -9.65
N MET A 110 8.44 15.61 -9.54
CA MET A 110 8.60 14.16 -9.67
C MET A 110 8.93 13.55 -8.33
N SER A 111 8.33 12.41 -8.02
CA SER A 111 8.77 11.54 -6.93
C SER A 111 9.14 10.16 -7.46
N ARG A 112 10.23 9.62 -6.92
CA ARG A 112 10.77 8.32 -7.31
C ARG A 112 10.27 7.27 -6.32
N VAL A 113 9.51 6.30 -6.83
CA VAL A 113 9.13 5.13 -6.05
C VAL A 113 10.23 4.08 -6.21
N ARG A 114 10.86 3.71 -5.09
CA ARG A 114 11.96 2.74 -5.06
C ARG A 114 11.45 1.31 -5.21
N VAL A 115 12.30 0.50 -5.83
CA VAL A 115 12.07 -0.93 -6.07
C VAL A 115 11.73 -1.66 -4.77
N GLU A 116 12.49 -1.34 -3.71
CA GLU A 116 12.45 -1.93 -2.37
C GLU A 116 11.08 -1.80 -1.69
N THR A 117 10.29 -0.80 -2.09
CA THR A 117 9.00 -0.49 -1.46
C THR A 117 7.80 -0.94 -2.29
N THR A 118 8.02 -1.58 -3.44
CA THR A 118 6.91 -1.99 -4.33
C THR A 118 6.72 -3.50 -4.32
N LYS A 119 5.46 -3.93 -4.24
CA LYS A 119 5.06 -5.35 -4.29
C LYS A 119 5.62 -6.11 -5.51
N LYS A 120 5.85 -5.42 -6.64
CA LYS A 120 6.37 -6.01 -7.89
C LYS A 120 7.86 -5.77 -8.11
N ARG A 121 8.57 -5.12 -7.19
CA ARG A 121 9.97 -4.69 -7.37
C ARG A 121 10.16 -3.92 -8.68
N LEU A 122 9.32 -2.92 -8.92
CA LEU A 122 9.41 -2.06 -10.09
C LEU A 122 9.64 -0.61 -9.66
N LYS A 123 10.75 -0.03 -10.11
CA LYS A 123 10.99 1.40 -9.98
C LYS A 123 10.06 2.15 -10.91
N ARG A 124 9.46 3.24 -10.43
CA ARG A 124 8.73 4.18 -11.27
C ARG A 124 8.94 5.62 -10.81
N ILE A 125 8.74 6.55 -11.73
CA ILE A 125 8.65 7.97 -11.42
C ILE A 125 7.18 8.35 -11.54
N VAL A 126 6.67 9.06 -10.55
CA VAL A 126 5.30 9.55 -10.51
C VAL A 126 5.33 11.07 -10.35
N LEU A 127 4.34 11.74 -10.93
CA LEU A 127 4.20 13.18 -10.87
C LEU A 127 3.26 13.56 -9.73
N TYR A 128 3.47 14.74 -9.17
CA TYR A 128 2.52 15.37 -8.26
C TYR A 128 2.12 16.76 -8.76
N SER A 129 0.96 17.23 -8.32
CA SER A 129 0.39 18.50 -8.77
C SER A 129 1.14 19.71 -8.20
N ALA A 130 0.91 20.88 -8.77
CA ALA A 130 1.45 22.14 -8.25
C ALA A 130 1.02 22.43 -6.79
N PRO A 131 -0.27 22.28 -6.42
CA PRO A 131 -0.71 22.43 -5.03
C PRO A 131 0.02 21.52 -4.04
N THR A 132 0.24 20.26 -4.42
CA THR A 132 1.04 19.32 -3.60
C THR A 132 2.49 19.76 -3.48
N GLY A 133 3.06 20.38 -4.52
CA GLY A 133 4.38 21.00 -4.47
C GLY A 133 4.49 22.13 -3.46
N VAL A 134 3.46 22.98 -3.33
CA VAL A 134 3.41 24.04 -2.32
C VAL A 134 3.38 23.44 -0.91
N LEU A 135 2.48 22.48 -0.67
CA LEU A 135 2.41 21.75 0.61
C LEU A 135 3.72 21.03 0.95
N LEU A 136 4.40 20.48 -0.05
CA LEU A 136 5.70 19.85 0.14
C LEU A 136 6.74 20.86 0.59
N GLN A 137 6.77 22.05 0.00
CA GLN A 137 7.72 23.09 0.37
C GLN A 137 7.45 23.62 1.79
N GLU A 138 6.19 23.86 2.14
CA GLU A 138 5.76 24.22 3.50
C GLU A 138 6.16 23.16 4.52
N TYR A 139 5.87 21.88 4.21
CA TYR A 139 6.23 20.77 5.08
C TYR A 139 7.75 20.61 5.23
N LEU A 140 8.55 20.75 4.16
CA LEU A 140 10.00 20.65 4.27
C LEU A 140 10.57 21.77 5.16
N THR A 141 10.01 22.98 5.05
CA THR A 141 10.37 24.11 5.92
C THR A 141 10.04 23.79 7.37
N HIS A 142 8.82 23.33 7.66
CA HIS A 142 8.41 22.88 8.98
C HIS A 142 9.28 21.74 9.50
N ARG A 143 9.57 20.73 8.68
CA ARG A 143 10.39 19.56 9.00
C ARG A 143 11.78 19.97 9.46
N THR A 144 12.38 21.04 8.92
CA THR A 144 13.71 21.51 9.37
C THR A 144 13.74 21.96 10.84
N THR A 145 12.59 22.31 11.42
CA THR A 145 12.44 22.62 12.85
C THR A 145 12.44 21.36 13.71
N ILE A 146 12.11 20.20 13.12
CA ILE A 146 12.07 18.89 13.78
C ILE A 146 13.38 18.14 13.55
N SER A 147 13.83 18.05 12.30
CA SER A 147 15.07 17.39 11.89
C SER A 147 15.56 17.90 10.54
N ARG A 148 16.86 18.19 10.47
CA ARG A 148 17.57 18.52 9.22
C ARG A 148 18.18 17.29 8.54
N ALA A 149 18.05 16.11 9.15
CA ALA A 149 18.64 14.90 8.59
C ALA A 149 17.97 14.53 7.26
N ARG A 150 18.78 14.09 6.30
CA ARG A 150 18.29 13.38 5.11
C ARG A 150 17.73 12.02 5.51
N GLY A 151 16.81 11.48 4.71
CA GLY A 151 16.21 10.18 4.95
C GLY A 151 14.69 10.21 4.81
N PRO A 152 13.94 9.53 5.69
CA PRO A 152 12.48 9.48 5.63
C PRO A 152 11.86 10.88 5.52
N LEU A 153 10.95 11.06 4.57
CA LEU A 153 10.28 12.33 4.33
C LEU A 153 9.37 12.66 5.51
N PHE A 154 8.47 11.74 5.84
CA PHE A 154 7.49 11.92 6.91
C PHE A 154 8.04 11.43 8.26
N LEU A 155 7.96 12.32 9.25
CA LEU A 155 8.40 12.05 10.62
C LEU A 155 7.22 11.97 11.60
N SER A 156 7.38 11.23 12.69
CA SER A 156 6.41 11.23 13.78
C SER A 156 6.48 12.52 14.59
N GLU A 157 5.32 13.11 14.84
CA GLU A 157 5.13 14.37 15.59
C GLU A 157 4.41 14.17 16.93
N SER A 158 4.00 12.95 17.26
CA SER A 158 3.21 12.65 18.47
C SER A 158 4.02 12.85 19.77
N PRO A 159 3.49 13.59 20.77
CA PRO A 159 4.12 13.74 22.09
C PRO A 159 4.06 12.47 22.97
N ALA A 160 3.13 11.56 22.69
CA ALA A 160 2.83 10.39 23.52
C ALA A 160 3.98 9.37 23.65
N THR A 161 5.05 9.51 22.88
CA THR A 161 6.27 8.74 23.09
C THR A 161 7.45 9.67 22.87
N MET A 162 8.02 10.17 23.97
CA MET A 162 9.21 11.02 24.01
C MET A 162 10.42 10.40 23.27
N LEU A 163 10.39 9.08 23.03
CA LEU A 163 11.36 8.33 22.21
C LEU A 163 11.18 8.40 20.68
N SER A 164 10.07 8.96 20.15
CA SER A 164 9.69 8.83 18.72
C SER A 164 9.66 10.14 17.92
N ARG A 165 9.87 11.29 18.57
CA ARG A 165 9.89 12.58 17.88
C ARG A 165 11.06 12.60 16.89
N ALA A 166 10.77 12.94 15.63
CA ALA A 166 11.72 12.85 14.51
C ALA A 166 12.10 11.43 14.06
N ALA A 167 11.43 10.38 14.55
CA ALA A 167 11.55 9.04 13.98
C ALA A 167 10.76 8.93 12.64
N PRO A 168 11.17 8.04 11.72
CA PRO A 168 10.34 7.71 10.55
C PRO A 168 8.93 7.32 10.97
N VAL A 169 7.93 7.65 10.15
CA VAL A 169 6.58 7.10 10.31
C VAL A 169 6.64 5.60 10.08
N ILE A 170 6.50 4.83 11.16
CA ILE A 170 6.42 3.38 11.14
C ILE A 170 4.94 3.00 11.02
N ILE A 171 4.66 2.00 10.20
CA ILE A 171 3.36 1.35 10.12
C ILE A 171 3.10 0.64 11.44
N ARG A 172 2.20 1.18 12.27
CA ARG A 172 1.68 0.47 13.44
C ARG A 172 0.30 -0.12 13.14
N PRO A 173 0.02 -1.36 13.56
CA PRO A 173 -1.32 -1.90 13.50
C PRO A 173 -2.24 -1.18 14.51
N TRP A 174 -3.53 -1.09 14.17
CA TRP A 174 -4.55 -0.29 14.87
C TRP A 174 -4.83 -0.69 16.33
N TRP A 175 -4.24 -1.79 16.83
CA TRP A 175 -4.43 -2.29 18.20
C TRP A 175 -3.33 -1.83 19.18
N GLU A 176 -2.36 -1.02 18.74
CA GLU A 176 -1.27 -0.49 19.56
C GLU A 176 -1.49 0.97 20.03
N TRP A 177 -2.73 1.45 20.06
CA TRP A 177 -3.13 2.79 20.55
C TRP A 177 -4.00 2.70 21.80
#